data_AF-A0A925M456-F1
#
_entry.id   AF-A0A925M456-F1
#
_cell.length_a   1.000
_cell.length_b   1.000
_cell.length_c   1.000
_cell.angle_alpha   90.00
_cell.angle_beta   90.00
_cell.angle_gamma   90.00
#
_symmetry.space_group_name_H-M   'P 1'
#
loop_
_entity.id
_entity.type
_entity.pdbx_description
1 polymer ?
#
loop_
_entity_poly.entity_id
_entity_poly.type
_entity_poly.pdbx_seq_one_letter_code
_entity_poly.pdbx_strand_id
1 'polypeptide(L)' 'MKIQLGDILTAENGAFYRVIGCEETMISLKRVNGYTSFSCNPAFVEAQFHFVQSLPSAHNRLSH' A
#
# COMPACT_ATOMS: atom_id res chain seq x y z
N MET A 1 -7.70 -3.04 11.69
CA MET A 1 -7.08 -2.54 10.44
C MET A 1 -5.92 -3.43 10.06
N LYS A 2 -5.87 -3.95 8.82
CA LYS A 2 -4.77 -4.82 8.36
C LYS A 2 -3.60 -4.08 7.71
N ILE A 3 -3.75 -2.77 7.52
CA ILE A 3 -2.76 -1.90 6.86
C ILE A 3 -1.65 -1.56 7.85
N GLN A 4 -0.41 -1.67 7.41
CA GLN A 4 0.80 -1.41 8.19
C GLN A 4 1.67 -0.36 7.51
N LEU A 5 2.53 0.27 8.31
CA LEU A 5 3.55 1.18 7.80
C LEU A 5 4.45 0.45 6.78
N GLY A 6 4.61 1.04 5.60
CA GLY A 6 5.42 0.48 4.52
C GLY A 6 4.66 -0.35 3.50
N ASP A 7 3.40 -0.73 3.76
CA ASP A 7 2.57 -1.45 2.80
C ASP A 7 2.40 -0.68 1.50
N ILE A 8 2.31 -1.43 0.40
CA ILE A 8 1.99 -0.88 -0.93
C ILE A 8 0.55 -1.20 -1.28
N LEU A 9 -0.22 -0.15 -1.52
CA LEU A 9 -1.62 -0.19 -1.88
C LEU A 9 -1.81 0.30 -3.31
N THR A 10 -2.81 -0.23 -3.99
CA THR A 10 -3.22 0.17 -5.34
C THR A 10 -4.59 0.82 -5.28
N ALA A 11 -4.69 2.05 -5.76
CA ALA A 11 -5.98 2.71 -5.99
C ALA A 11 -6.63 2.20 -7.29
N GLU A 12 -7.95 2.34 -7.42
CA GLU A 12 -8.73 1.88 -8.58
C GLU A 12 -8.19 2.35 -9.95
N ASN A 13 -7.57 3.53 -9.99
CA ASN A 13 -6.93 4.07 -11.20
C ASN A 13 -5.54 3.44 -11.52
N GLY A 14 -5.23 2.25 -11.00
CA GLY A 14 -3.99 1.50 -11.28
C GLY A 14 -2.76 2.04 -10.57
N ALA A 15 -2.98 2.78 -9.49
CA ALA A 15 -2.09 3.83 -9.07
C ALA A 15 -1.49 3.45 -7.71
N PHE A 16 -0.16 3.31 -7.60
CA PHE A 16 0.47 2.78 -6.38
C PHE A 16 0.81 3.85 -5.34
N TYR A 17 0.52 3.51 -4.08
CA TYR A 17 0.79 4.32 -2.90
C TYR A 17 1.43 3.48 -1.81
N ARG A 18 2.41 4.05 -1.12
CA ARG A 18 3.06 3.48 0.05
C ARG A 18 2.47 4.11 1.31
N VAL A 19 2.18 3.29 2.31
CA VAL A 19 1.79 3.74 3.64
C VAL A 19 3.00 4.31 4.35
N ILE A 20 2.94 5.60 4.69
CA ILE A 20 4.01 6.34 5.39
C ILE A 20 3.60 6.80 6.78
N GLY A 21 2.34 6.58 7.17
CA GLY A 21 1.83 6.83 8.53
C GLY A 21 0.59 5.97 8.76
N CYS A 22 0.49 5.39 9.95
CA CYS A 22 -0.63 4.54 10.34
C CYS A 22 -1.01 4.82 11.80
N GLU A 23 -2.04 5.63 12.00
CA GLU A 23 -2.62 5.95 13.30
C GLU A 23 -4.05 5.42 13.39
N GLU A 24 -4.64 5.41 14.59
CA GLU A 24 -5.95 4.81 14.83
C GLU A 24 -7.07 5.42 13.97
N THR A 25 -6.99 6.73 13.69
CA THR A 25 -8.02 7.47 12.96
C THR A 25 -7.54 7.99 11.60
N MET A 26 -6.27 7.78 11.26
CA MET A 26 -5.65 8.42 10.10
C MET A 26 -4.54 7.55 9.48
N ILE A 27 -4.56 7.46 8.16
CA ILE A 27 -3.52 6.83 7.34
C ILE A 27 -2.93 7.86 6.40
N SER A 28 -1.60 7.90 6.35
CA SER A 28 -0.85 8.73 5.41
C SER A 28 -0.27 7.87 4.29
N LEU A 29 -0.53 8.27 3.06
CA LEU A 29 -0.11 7.60 1.83
C LEU A 29 0.80 8.52 1.02
N LYS A 30 1.83 7.93 0.38
CA LYS A 30 2.69 8.61 -0.58
C LYS A 30 2.75 7.85 -1.89
N ARG A 31 2.60 8.56 -3.00
CA ARG A 31 2.73 8.02 -4.35
C ARG A 31 4.10 7.37 -4.54
N VAL A 32 4.16 6.13 -5.03
CA VAL A 32 5.44 5.42 -5.23
C VAL A 32 6.27 6.10 -6.32
N ASN A 33 5.63 6.47 -7.44
CA ASN A 33 6.27 7.13 -8.59
C ASN A 33 5.88 8.62 -8.71
N GLY A 34 5.78 9.32 -7.59
CA GLY A 34 5.44 10.74 -7.61
C GLY A 34 5.63 11.45 -6.28
N TYR A 35 5.25 12.71 -6.25
CA TYR A 35 5.42 13.58 -5.08
C TYR A 35 4.16 13.73 -4.24
N THR A 36 3.02 13.22 -4.72
CA THR A 36 1.74 13.34 -4.03
C THR A 36 1.74 12.53 -2.74
N SER A 37 1.39 13.17 -1.63
CA SER A 37 1.09 12.53 -0.36
C SER A 37 -0.15 13.15 0.25
N PHE A 38 -0.95 12.34 0.94
CA PHE A 38 -2.14 12.80 1.64
C PHE A 38 -2.43 11.89 2.82
N SER A 39 -3.25 12.39 3.75
CA SER A 39 -3.78 11.63 4.86
C SER A 39 -5.29 11.50 4.74
N CYS A 40 -5.82 10.34 5.11
CA CYS A 40 -7.25 10.05 5.05
C CYS A 40 -7.65 9.06 6.15
N ASN A 41 -8.95 8.94 6.41
CA ASN A 41 -9.42 8.00 7.42
C ASN A 41 -9.25 6.53 6.95
N PRO A 42 -9.10 5.57 7.88
CA PRO A 42 -8.97 4.15 7.58
C PRO A 42 -10.07 3.59 6.67
N ALA A 43 -11.33 3.96 6.91
CA ALA A 43 -12.47 3.45 6.17
C ALA A 43 -12.40 3.84 4.68
N PHE A 44 -11.91 5.04 4.37
CA PHE A 44 -11.69 5.49 2.99
C PHE A 44 -10.59 4.65 2.31
N VAL A 45 -9.50 4.37 3.03
CA VAL A 45 -8.42 3.53 2.47
C VAL A 45 -8.92 2.12 2.17
N GLU A 46 -9.66 1.52 3.10
CA GLU A 46 -10.21 0.17 2.93
C GLU A 46 -11.25 0.09 1.79
N ALA A 47 -11.96 1.19 1.50
CA ALA A 47 -12.94 1.25 0.42
C ALA A 47 -12.34 1.52 -0.97
N GLN A 48 -11.24 2.28 -1.04
CA GLN A 48 -10.69 2.80 -2.31
C GLN A 48 -9.38 2.14 -2.74
N PHE A 49 -8.75 1.39 -1.84
CA PHE A 49 -7.43 0.79 -2.08
C PHE A 49 -7.45 -0.72 -1.86
N HIS A 50 -6.67 -1.40 -2.68
CA HIS A 50 -6.42 -2.82 -2.57
C HIS A 50 -4.97 -3.08 -2.18
N PHE A 51 -4.75 -4.10 -1.36
CA PHE A 51 -3.40 -4.59 -1.11
C PHE A 51 -2.83 -5.16 -2.39
N VAL A 52 -1.62 -4.73 -2.75
CA VAL A 52 -0.83 -5.48 -3.71
C VAL A 52 -0.44 -6.77 -2.98
N GLN A 53 -1.05 -7.89 -3.35
CA GLN A 53 -0.53 -9.19 -2.94
C GLN A 53 0.92 -9.21 -3.42
N SER A 54 1.87 -9.21 -2.47
CA SER A 54 3.24 -9.55 -2.80
C SER A 54 3.16 -10.88 -3.54
N LEU A 55 3.57 -10.88 -4.81
CA LEU A 55 3.80 -12.12 -5.54
C LEU A 55 4.55 -13.05 -4.58
N PRO A 56 4.03 -14.25 -4.26
CA PRO A 56 4.76 -15.19 -3.43
C PRO A 56 6.14 -15.31 -4.06
N SER A 57 7.14 -14.96 -3.27
CA SER A 57 8.52 -14.82 -3.70
C SER A 57 8.85 -16.02 -4.59
N ALA A 58 9.31 -15.78 -5.81
CA ALA A 58 9.90 -16.80 -6.67
C ALA A 58 11.24 -17.25 -6.05
N HIS A 59 11.18 -17.87 -4.87
CA HIS A 59 12.22 -18.70 -4.29
C HIS A 59 11.95 -20.11 -4.81
N ASN A 60 12.40 -20.44 -6.03
CA ASN A 60 13.11 -21.71 -6.22
C ASN A 60 13.64 -21.88 -7.65
N ARG A 61 14.81 -22.55 -7.69
CA ARG A 61 15.52 -23.12 -8.84
C ARG A 61 16.34 -22.13 -9.68
N LEU A 62 17.63 -22.06 -9.36
CA LEU A 62 18.64 -22.78 -10.14
C LEU A 62 19.98 -22.75 -9.38
N SER A 63 20.14 -23.68 -8.45
CA SER A 63 21.45 -24.21 -8.11
C SER A 63 21.55 -25.58 -8.78
N HIS A 64 22.24 -25.64 -9.93
CA HIS A 64 22.89 -26.87 -10.39
C HIS A 64 23.96 -26.54 -11.43
#